data_AF-A0A3B9S027-F1
#
_entry.id   AF-A0A3B9S027-F1
#
_cell.length_a   1.000
_cell.length_b   1.000
_cell.length_c   1.000
_cell.angle_alpha   90.00
_cell.angle_beta   90.00
_cell.angle_gamma   90.00
#
_symmetry.space_group_name_H-M   'P 1'
#
loop_
_entity.id
_entity.type
_entity.pdbx_description
1 polymer ?
#
loop_
_entity_poly.entity_id
_entity_poly.type
_entity_poly.pdbx_seq_one_letter_code
_entity_poly.pdbx_strand_id
1 'polypeptide(L)' 'YGAGYEYDHDSADGFSGQNYFPEKIDRLSAYQPVERGFERELKKRISYFKNLREKRKSN' A
#
# COMPACT_ATOMS: atom_id res chain seq x y z
N TYR A 1 -4.25 -18.45 -13.99
CA TYR A 1 -4.07 -16.99 -13.84
C TYR A 1 -4.92 -16.53 -12.66
N GLY A 2 -4.30 -16.03 -11.59
CA GLY A 2 -5.00 -15.62 -10.34
C GLY A 2 -4.63 -16.42 -9.08
N ALA A 3 -3.79 -17.45 -9.18
CA ALA A 3 -3.26 -18.12 -8.00
C ALA A 3 -2.40 -17.13 -7.20
N GLY A 4 -2.69 -16.96 -5.90
CA GLY A 4 -1.98 -16.02 -5.03
C GLY A 4 -2.45 -14.56 -5.10
N TYR A 5 -3.62 -14.29 -5.69
CA TYR A 5 -4.28 -12.99 -5.50
C TYR A 5 -4.86 -12.92 -4.09
N GLU A 6 -4.52 -11.86 -3.34
CA GLU A 6 -5.06 -11.61 -2.02
C GLU A 6 -6.13 -10.54 -2.12
N TYR A 7 -7.37 -10.89 -1.74
CA TYR A 7 -8.44 -9.92 -1.73
C TYR A 7 -8.30 -8.99 -0.53
N ASP A 8 -8.07 -7.69 -0.79
CA ASP A 8 -7.81 -6.68 0.24
C ASP A 8 -8.88 -6.67 1.35
N HIS A 9 -10.15 -6.86 0.99
CA HIS A 9 -11.26 -6.80 1.94
C HIS A 9 -11.33 -7.97 2.93
N ASP A 10 -10.69 -9.10 2.62
CA ASP A 10 -10.65 -10.25 3.54
C ASP A 10 -9.55 -10.10 4.60
N SER A 11 -8.64 -9.13 4.42
CA SER A 11 -7.60 -8.82 5.39
C SER A 11 -8.16 -8.00 6.55
N ALA A 12 -7.64 -8.19 7.77
CA ALA A 12 -8.13 -7.54 8.99
C ALA A 12 -8.22 -5.99 8.92
N ASP A 13 -7.33 -5.36 8.13
CA ASP A 13 -7.31 -3.91 7.94
C ASP A 13 -7.93 -3.46 6.59
N GLY A 14 -8.58 -4.37 5.85
CA GLY A 14 -9.04 -4.12 4.49
C GLY A 14 -7.90 -3.84 3.51
N PHE A 15 -6.72 -4.40 3.78
CA PHE A 15 -5.49 -4.19 3.02
C PHE A 15 -4.61 -5.44 3.11
N SER A 16 -4.41 -6.13 2.00
CA SER A 16 -3.52 -7.30 1.87
C SER A 16 -2.06 -6.90 2.04
N GLY A 17 -1.68 -5.73 1.50
CA GLY A 17 -0.29 -5.32 1.38
C GLY A 17 0.41 -5.86 0.14
N GLN A 18 -0.30 -6.59 -0.73
CA GLN A 18 0.22 -7.19 -1.96
C GLN A 18 1.00 -6.20 -2.83
N ASN A 19 2.01 -6.71 -3.54
CA ASN A 19 2.72 -5.94 -4.55
C ASN A 19 1.98 -6.01 -5.89
N TYR A 20 1.42 -4.89 -6.31
CA TYR A 20 0.68 -4.75 -7.56
C TYR A 20 1.58 -4.31 -8.74
N PHE A 21 2.85 -4.00 -8.49
CA PHE A 21 3.81 -3.74 -9.55
C PHE A 21 4.23 -5.06 -10.22
N PRO A 22 4.56 -5.05 -11.53
CA PRO A 22 5.16 -6.20 -12.19
C PRO A 22 6.42 -6.68 -11.45
N GLU A 23 6.69 -7.99 -11.45
CA GLU A 23 7.82 -8.59 -10.71
C GLU A 23 9.18 -7.98 -11.04
N LYS A 24 9.35 -7.48 -12.28
CA LYS A 24 10.60 -6.88 -12.77
C LYS A 24 10.75 -5.39 -12.39
N ILE A 25 9.78 -4.83 -11.68
CA ILE A 25 9.74 -3.41 -11.33
C ILE A 25 9.63 -3.29 -9.82
N ASP A 26 10.67 -2.70 -9.23
CA ASP A 26 10.62 -2.32 -7.83
C ASP A 26 9.48 -1.34 -7.55
N ARG A 27 8.92 -1.38 -6.35
CA ARG A 27 7.83 -0.50 -5.97
C ARG A 27 8.28 0.96 -6.02
N LEU A 28 7.67 1.74 -6.92
CA LEU A 28 7.95 3.17 -7.10
C LEU A 28 6.98 4.05 -6.31
N SER A 29 7.45 5.20 -5.82
CA SER A 29 6.59 6.23 -5.22
C SER A 29 6.24 7.30 -6.26
N ALA A 30 5.27 7.00 -7.12
CA ALA A 30 4.85 7.90 -8.21
C ALA A 30 4.04 9.13 -7.73
N TYR A 31 3.44 9.08 -6.54
CA TYR A 31 2.63 10.17 -5.99
C TYR A 31 3.20 10.67 -4.65
N GLN A 32 3.41 11.98 -4.54
CA GLN A 32 3.98 12.65 -3.37
C GLN A 32 3.09 13.84 -2.98
N PRO A 33 1.98 13.60 -2.26
CA PRO A 33 1.05 14.66 -1.87
C PRO A 33 1.72 15.73 -1.00
N VAL A 34 1.36 17.00 -1.22
CA VAL A 34 1.85 18.13 -0.42
C VAL A 34 0.96 18.38 0.80
N GLU A 35 1.42 19.22 1.72
CA GLU A 35 0.67 19.52 2.96
C GLU A 35 -0.39 20.61 2.80
N ARG A 36 -1.13 20.57 1.69
CA ARG A 36 -2.17 21.56 1.39
C ARG A 36 -3.52 20.89 1.14
N GLY A 37 -4.57 21.40 1.77
CA GLY A 37 -5.93 20.91 1.59
C GLY A 37 -6.06 19.41 1.89
N PHE A 38 -6.83 18.70 1.08
CA PHE A 38 -7.10 17.27 1.27
C PHE A 38 -5.87 16.37 1.03
N GLU A 39 -4.87 16.84 0.29
CA GLU A 39 -3.63 16.07 0.09
C GLU A 39 -2.89 15.80 1.39
N ARG A 40 -3.04 16.67 2.40
CA ARG A 40 -2.51 16.40 3.74
C ARG A 40 -3.07 15.11 4.33
N GLU A 41 -4.35 14.82 4.11
CA GLU A 41 -4.97 13.59 4.59
C GLU A 41 -4.55 12.37 3.76
N LEU A 42 -4.43 12.55 2.43
CA LEU A 42 -3.88 11.51 1.56
C LEU A 42 -2.45 11.13 1.96
N LYS A 43 -1.61 12.11 2.32
CA LYS A 43 -0.24 11.87 2.82
C LYS A 43 -0.23 11.01 4.08
N LYS A 44 -1.13 11.28 5.04
CA LYS A 44 -1.28 10.43 6.24
C LYS A 44 -1.71 9.01 5.87
N ARG A 45 -2.70 8.87 4.99
CA ARG A 45 -3.23 7.57 4.58
C ARG A 45 -2.20 6.72 3.84
N ILE A 46 -1.42 7.33 2.95
CA ILE A 46 -0.27 6.67 2.28
C ILE A 46 0.76 6.20 3.31
N SER A 47 1.08 7.05 4.29
CA SER A 47 2.03 6.72 5.36
C SER A 47 1.54 5.56 6.24
N TYR A 48 0.24 5.54 6.57
CA TYR A 48 -0.40 4.43 7.29
C TYR A 48 -0.24 3.10 6.55
N PHE A 49 -0.59 3.04 5.26
CA PHE A 49 -0.45 1.82 4.47
C PHE A 49 1.00 1.39 4.25
N LYS A 50 1.94 2.35 4.15
CA LYS A 50 3.37 2.04 4.11
C LYS A 50 3.80 1.33 5.39
N ASN A 51 3.46 1.89 6.56
CA ASN A 51 3.78 1.28 7.85
C ASN A 51 3.15 -0.09 8.02
N LEU A 52 1.89 -0.24 7.61
CA LEU A 52 1.18 -1.51 7.70
C LEU A 52 1.83 -2.59 6.83
N ARG A 53 2.31 -2.20 5.63
CA ARG A 53 3.07 -3.11 4.77
C ARG A 53 4.41 -3.52 5.39
N GLU A 54 5.15 -2.59 5.98
CA GLU A 54 6.43 -2.93 6.63
C GLU A 54 6.21 -3.88 7.81
N LYS A 55 5.19 -3.65 8.64
CA LYS A 55 4.82 -4.56 9.75
C LYS A 55 4.52 -5.98 9.28
N ARG A 56 3.90 -6.14 8.10
CA ARG A 56 3.60 -7.46 7.53
C ARG A 56 4.82 -8.16 6.94
N LYS A 57 5.79 -7.40 6.40
CA LYS A 57 7.05 -7.96 5.90
C LYS A 57 7.99 -8.42 7.02
N SER A 58 7.86 -7.84 8.21
CA SER A 58 8.69 -8.17 9.37
C SER A 58 8.21 -9.38 10.20
N ASN A 59 7.03 -9.93 9.87
CA ASN A 59 6.49 -11.16 10.44
C ASN A 59 6.69 -12.32 9.46
#